data_AF-A0AAD1DS76-F1
#
_entry.id   AF-A0AAD1DS76-F1
#
_cell.length_a   1.000
_cell.length_b   1.000
_cell.length_c   1.000
_cell.angle_alpha   90.00
_cell.angle_beta   90.00
_cell.angle_gamma   90.00
#
_symmetry.space_group_name_H-M   'P 1'
#
loop_
_entity.id
_entity.type
_entity.pdbx_description
1 polymer ?
#
loop_
_entity_poly.entity_id
_entity_poly.type
_entity_poly.pdbx_seq_one_letter_code
_entity_poly.pdbx_strand_id
1 'polypeptide(L)'
;MKILKGIALYVLIIIAITGIGGYLYFNQKFTPEKNYLRVDNESGPIPIKWIGEDKNALLIPIHFPKDTITYYLQFDTGAVYTEFYNKAIPLLKGITTKDEQAITSFYIGKTKITSRKIKISNAGKNLEKNNPVKIIGTLGADILEDRKTLINFKDNNVVFNLSKEPDEFQNTLIDFKFTKRKIVIHGNLKGKDEKFLYDSGTSAYELLTNKENWKSLRLPQSKVIIEKAQSRPNILTTYTTKTHNTIRFSNKDLPLSEVTYVEGFSQSQYMLMKFSGMSGMLGNKIFLNHKIYIDCSKEKLGIE
;
A
#
# COMPACT_ATOMS: atom_id res chain seq x y z
N MET A 1 28.07 35.91 -32.11
CA MET A 1 27.14 35.98 -30.95
C MET A 1 25.67 35.72 -31.28
N LYS A 2 25.05 36.33 -32.31
CA LYS A 2 23.61 36.11 -32.61
C LYS A 2 23.26 34.65 -32.96
N ILE A 3 24.09 33.97 -33.75
CA ILE A 3 23.90 32.57 -34.16
C ILE A 3 23.96 31.62 -32.95
N LEU A 4 24.95 31.78 -32.07
CA LEU A 4 25.08 30.99 -30.84
C LEU A 4 23.90 31.19 -29.88
N LYS A 5 23.38 32.42 -29.76
CA LYS A 5 22.16 32.70 -28.99
C LYS A 5 20.92 32.02 -29.60
N GLY A 6 20.81 32.01 -30.92
CA GLY A 6 19.75 31.29 -31.63
C GLY A 6 19.81 29.78 -31.38
N ILE A 7 20.99 29.17 -31.53
CA ILE A 7 21.19 27.73 -31.27
C ILE A 7 20.86 27.39 -29.81
N ALA A 8 21.33 28.19 -28.85
CA ALA A 8 21.04 27.98 -27.43
C ALA A 8 19.53 28.04 -27.15
N LEU A 9 18.81 28.99 -27.76
CA LEU A 9 17.35 29.10 -27.63
C LEU A 9 16.64 27.88 -28.22
N TYR A 10 17.05 27.41 -29.40
CA TYR A 10 16.49 26.19 -30.00
C TYR A 10 16.72 24.95 -29.15
N VAL A 11 17.92 24.79 -28.59
CA VAL A 11 18.23 23.68 -27.67
C VAL A 11 17.35 23.76 -26.41
N LEU A 12 17.16 24.95 -25.85
CA LEU A 12 16.32 25.16 -24.67
C LEU A 12 14.85 24.83 -24.95
N ILE A 13 14.34 25.21 -26.12
CA ILE A 13 13.00 24.85 -26.59
C ILE A 13 12.85 23.34 -26.73
N ILE A 14 13.83 22.65 -27.35
CA ILE A 14 13.79 21.18 -27.49
C ILE A 14 13.83 20.50 -26.12
N ILE A 15 14.67 20.97 -25.19
CA ILE A 15 14.71 20.45 -23.81
C ILE A 15 13.36 20.66 -23.10
N ALA A 16 12.74 21.83 -23.26
CA ALA A 16 11.44 22.11 -22.68
C ALA A 16 10.35 21.20 -23.26
N ILE A 17 10.28 21.05 -24.58
CA ILE A 17 9.30 20.18 -25.26
C ILE A 17 9.50 18.71 -24.87
N THR A 18 10.73 18.22 -24.89
CA THR A 18 11.03 16.83 -24.50
C THR A 18 10.78 16.59 -23.01
N GLY A 19 11.05 17.58 -22.15
CA GLY A 19 10.72 17.54 -20.72
C GLY A 19 9.22 17.49 -20.47
N ILE A 20 8.43 18.34 -21.13
CA ILE A 20 6.97 18.36 -21.01
C ILE A 20 6.38 17.07 -21.60
N GLY A 21 6.79 16.68 -22.80
CA GLY A 21 6.32 15.46 -23.45
C GLY A 21 6.65 14.21 -22.64
N GLY A 22 7.86 14.13 -22.09
CA GLY A 22 8.28 13.09 -21.16
C GLY A 22 7.44 13.07 -19.90
N TYR A 23 7.22 14.23 -19.27
CA TYR A 23 6.37 14.36 -18.08
C TYR A 23 4.94 13.86 -18.35
N LEU A 24 4.31 14.30 -19.44
CA LEU A 24 2.96 13.88 -19.81
C LEU A 24 2.89 12.38 -20.08
N TYR A 25 3.85 11.84 -20.83
CA TYR A 25 3.95 10.40 -21.11
C TYR A 25 4.06 9.57 -19.83
N PHE A 26 4.99 9.92 -18.93
CA PHE A 26 5.16 9.19 -17.67
C PHE A 26 3.96 9.40 -16.74
N ASN A 27 3.40 10.61 -16.70
CA ASN A 27 2.21 10.86 -15.91
C ASN A 27 1.06 9.95 -16.34
N GLN A 28 0.79 9.85 -17.64
CA GLN A 28 -0.23 8.97 -18.20
C GLN A 28 0.09 7.49 -17.99
N LYS A 29 1.33 7.06 -18.25
CA LYS A 29 1.77 5.66 -18.08
C LYS A 29 1.60 5.14 -16.65
N PHE A 30 1.80 6.01 -15.65
CA PHE A 30 1.64 5.68 -14.24
C PHE A 30 0.27 6.07 -13.68
N THR A 31 -0.61 6.66 -14.47
CA THR A 31 -1.98 6.95 -14.02
C THR A 31 -2.79 5.65 -14.06
N PRO A 32 -3.39 5.24 -12.94
CA PRO A 32 -4.24 4.06 -12.93
C PRO A 32 -5.45 4.23 -13.87
N GLU A 33 -5.85 3.14 -14.50
CA GLU A 33 -7.16 3.01 -15.14
C GLU A 33 -8.28 3.26 -14.12
N LYS A 34 -9.46 3.61 -14.61
CA LYS A 34 -10.66 3.79 -13.77
C LYS A 34 -10.90 2.57 -12.89
N ASN A 35 -11.36 2.83 -11.67
CA ASN A 35 -11.75 1.76 -10.76
C ASN A 35 -12.84 0.89 -11.39
N TYR A 36 -12.63 -0.43 -11.35
CA TYR A 36 -13.55 -1.42 -11.90
C TYR A 36 -14.28 -2.22 -10.82
N LEU A 37 -14.06 -1.89 -9.55
CA LEU A 37 -14.80 -2.46 -8.43
C LEU A 37 -16.10 -1.69 -8.23
N ARG A 38 -17.22 -2.41 -8.29
CA ARG A 38 -18.47 -1.97 -7.66
C ARG A 38 -18.49 -2.52 -6.24
N VAL A 39 -18.70 -1.63 -5.29
CA VAL A 39 -18.66 -1.91 -3.85
C VAL A 39 -19.99 -1.48 -3.26
N ASP A 40 -20.80 -2.44 -2.82
CA ASP A 40 -22.13 -2.19 -2.25
C ASP A 40 -22.11 -2.52 -0.75
N ASN A 41 -22.77 -1.67 0.05
CA ASN A 41 -22.93 -1.77 1.52
C ASN A 41 -21.64 -1.62 2.33
N GLU A 42 -21.79 -1.24 3.59
CA GLU A 42 -20.75 -1.30 4.61
C GLU A 42 -20.47 -2.75 5.02
N SER A 43 -19.22 -3.10 5.31
CA SER A 43 -18.86 -4.49 5.56
C SER A 43 -19.26 -5.00 6.94
N GLY A 44 -19.40 -4.09 7.90
CA GLY A 44 -19.25 -4.42 9.32
C GLY A 44 -17.82 -4.84 9.67
N PRO A 45 -17.53 -5.16 10.95
CA PRO A 45 -16.21 -5.57 11.39
C PRO A 45 -15.83 -6.93 10.79
N ILE A 46 -14.72 -6.95 10.06
CA ILE A 46 -14.13 -8.14 9.45
C ILE A 46 -12.84 -8.48 10.23
N PRO A 47 -12.67 -9.70 10.73
CA PRO A 47 -11.44 -10.08 11.42
C PRO A 47 -10.25 -10.07 10.47
N ILE A 48 -9.14 -9.49 10.91
CA ILE A 48 -7.85 -9.56 10.22
C ILE A 48 -7.20 -10.91 10.53
N LYS A 49 -6.72 -11.60 9.48
CA LYS A 49 -5.84 -12.75 9.65
C LYS A 49 -4.41 -12.36 9.29
N TRP A 50 -3.45 -12.64 10.16
CA TRP A 50 -2.04 -12.36 9.93
C TRP A 50 -1.29 -13.60 9.42
N ILE A 51 -0.28 -13.39 8.57
CA ILE A 51 0.71 -14.41 8.22
C ILE A 51 1.97 -14.23 9.06
N GLY A 52 2.45 -15.32 9.66
CA GLY A 52 3.70 -15.33 10.43
C GLY A 52 3.57 -14.65 11.79
N GLU A 53 4.53 -14.90 12.67
CA GLU A 53 4.57 -14.31 14.01
C GLU A 53 4.76 -12.79 13.96
N ASP A 54 5.53 -12.31 12.98
CA ASP A 54 5.82 -10.87 12.77
C ASP A 54 4.72 -10.10 12.03
N LYS A 55 3.52 -10.70 11.86
CA LYS A 55 2.39 -10.06 11.17
C LYS A 55 2.77 -9.56 9.76
N ASN A 56 3.40 -10.44 8.98
CA ASN A 56 4.02 -10.12 7.68
C ASN A 56 3.04 -9.72 6.58
N ALA A 57 1.79 -10.18 6.65
CA ALA A 57 0.75 -9.81 5.70
C ALA A 57 -0.62 -9.76 6.38
N LEU A 58 -1.36 -8.70 6.09
CA LEU A 58 -2.74 -8.49 6.52
C LEU A 58 -3.68 -9.17 5.53
N LEU A 59 -4.37 -10.23 5.95
CA LEU A 59 -5.32 -10.96 5.12
C LEU A 59 -6.76 -10.64 5.49
N ILE A 60 -7.56 -10.43 4.46
CA ILE A 60 -8.99 -10.16 4.54
C ILE A 60 -9.75 -11.39 4.03
N PRO A 61 -10.64 -11.99 4.83
CA PRO A 61 -11.46 -13.11 4.40
C PRO A 61 -12.53 -12.67 3.39
N ILE A 62 -12.72 -13.48 2.36
CA ILE A 62 -13.76 -13.29 1.35
C ILE A 62 -14.57 -14.57 1.14
N HIS A 63 -15.79 -14.42 0.63
CA HIS A 63 -16.69 -15.54 0.30
C HIS A 63 -17.34 -15.35 -1.07
N PHE A 64 -17.38 -16.42 -1.86
CA PHE A 64 -18.14 -16.44 -3.11
C PHE A 64 -19.60 -16.85 -2.84
N PRO A 65 -20.57 -16.37 -3.65
CA PRO A 65 -21.95 -16.81 -3.54
C PRO A 65 -22.06 -18.34 -3.65
N LYS A 66 -22.77 -18.96 -2.70
CA LYS A 66 -23.02 -20.41 -2.65
C LYS A 66 -21.74 -21.26 -2.45
N ASP A 67 -20.65 -20.66 -1.97
CA ASP A 67 -19.45 -21.35 -1.53
C ASP A 67 -19.31 -21.23 -0.01
N THR A 68 -18.99 -22.33 0.66
CA THR A 68 -18.78 -22.37 2.11
C THR A 68 -17.30 -22.16 2.47
N ILE A 69 -16.41 -22.13 1.48
CA ILE A 69 -14.97 -21.96 1.71
C ILE A 69 -14.66 -20.47 1.90
N THR A 70 -13.93 -20.16 2.97
CA THR A 70 -13.29 -18.85 3.14
C THR A 70 -11.99 -18.79 2.36
N TYR A 71 -11.88 -17.80 1.48
CA TYR A 71 -10.65 -17.43 0.79
C TYR A 71 -10.08 -16.15 1.39
N TYR A 72 -8.85 -15.82 1.06
CA TYR A 72 -8.19 -14.62 1.59
C TYR A 72 -7.59 -13.79 0.46
N LEU A 73 -7.71 -12.48 0.58
CA LEU A 73 -6.93 -11.50 -0.17
C LEU A 73 -5.97 -10.80 0.77
N GLN A 74 -4.73 -10.60 0.35
CA GLN A 74 -3.81 -9.72 1.06
C GLN A 74 -4.25 -8.27 0.86
N PHE A 75 -4.56 -7.55 1.93
CA PHE A 75 -4.89 -6.13 1.83
C PHE A 75 -3.60 -5.32 1.74
N ASP A 76 -3.43 -4.67 0.60
CA ASP A 76 -2.18 -4.01 0.21
C ASP A 76 -2.48 -2.63 -0.38
N THR A 77 -2.33 -1.57 0.43
CA THR A 77 -2.46 -0.19 -0.03
C THR A 77 -1.28 0.24 -0.93
N GLY A 78 -0.21 -0.54 -0.97
CA GLY A 78 0.86 -0.45 -1.96
C GLY A 78 0.44 -0.99 -3.34
N ALA A 79 -0.54 -1.87 -3.43
CA ALA A 79 -1.10 -2.34 -4.70
C ALA A 79 -2.14 -1.36 -5.26
N VAL A 80 -2.02 -0.98 -6.53
CA VAL A 80 -2.93 -0.03 -7.20
C VAL A 80 -4.29 -0.68 -7.51
N TYR A 81 -4.34 -1.99 -7.65
CA TYR A 81 -5.51 -2.73 -8.09
C TYR A 81 -5.73 -3.97 -7.24
N THR A 82 -6.99 -4.35 -7.12
CA THR A 82 -7.37 -5.68 -6.67
C THR A 82 -7.12 -6.68 -7.79
N GLU A 83 -6.38 -7.74 -7.50
CA GLU A 83 -6.00 -8.76 -8.47
C GLU A 83 -6.09 -10.17 -7.90
N PHE A 84 -6.21 -11.15 -8.79
CA PHE A 84 -6.19 -12.56 -8.44
C PHE A 84 -4.95 -13.26 -8.99
N TYR A 85 -4.50 -14.29 -8.27
CA TYR A 85 -3.34 -15.09 -8.63
C TYR A 85 -3.73 -16.23 -9.56
N ASN A 86 -3.12 -16.29 -10.75
CA ASN A 86 -3.47 -17.26 -11.80
C ASN A 86 -3.42 -18.73 -11.36
N LYS A 87 -2.54 -19.08 -10.40
CA LYS A 87 -2.40 -20.44 -9.87
C LYS A 87 -3.47 -20.80 -8.83
N ALA A 88 -4.07 -19.81 -8.20
CA ALA A 88 -4.98 -20.03 -7.07
C ALA A 88 -6.46 -20.10 -7.49
N ILE A 89 -6.83 -19.45 -8.60
CA ILE A 89 -8.22 -19.30 -9.04
C ILE A 89 -8.81 -20.33 -10.04
N PRO A 90 -8.05 -21.17 -10.78
CA PRO A 90 -8.61 -21.98 -11.87
C PRO A 90 -9.76 -22.93 -11.47
N LEU A 91 -9.79 -23.37 -10.21
CA LEU A 91 -10.76 -24.34 -9.70
C LEU A 91 -11.85 -23.71 -8.83
N LEU A 92 -11.90 -22.37 -8.73
CA LEU A 92 -12.83 -21.68 -7.84
C LEU A 92 -14.21 -21.50 -8.49
N LYS A 93 -15.23 -21.96 -7.78
CA LYS A 93 -16.63 -21.68 -8.14
C LYS A 93 -16.91 -20.21 -7.84
N GLY A 94 -17.42 -19.47 -8.83
CA GLY A 94 -17.74 -18.04 -8.68
C GLY A 94 -16.79 -17.08 -9.40
N ILE A 95 -15.78 -17.59 -10.10
CA ILE A 95 -14.91 -16.80 -10.97
C ILE A 95 -15.04 -17.32 -12.40
N THR A 96 -15.21 -16.41 -13.35
CA THR A 96 -15.08 -16.70 -14.78
C THR A 96 -13.89 -15.91 -15.32
N THR A 97 -12.96 -16.58 -16.00
CA THR A 97 -11.79 -15.93 -16.57
C THR A 97 -11.97 -15.69 -18.07
N LYS A 98 -11.55 -14.51 -18.54
CA LYS A 98 -11.53 -14.12 -19.95
C LYS A 98 -10.39 -13.13 -20.16
N ASP A 99 -9.50 -13.39 -21.12
CA ASP A 99 -8.42 -12.48 -21.54
C ASP A 99 -7.61 -11.88 -20.36
N GLU A 100 -7.08 -12.74 -19.49
CA GLU A 100 -6.33 -12.38 -18.26
C GLU A 100 -7.12 -11.53 -17.23
N GLN A 101 -8.43 -11.48 -17.38
CA GLN A 101 -9.34 -10.82 -16.44
C GLN A 101 -10.30 -11.82 -15.83
N ALA A 102 -10.68 -11.55 -14.58
CA ALA A 102 -11.69 -12.29 -13.85
C ALA A 102 -12.98 -11.47 -13.75
N ILE A 103 -14.08 -12.12 -14.10
CA ILE A 103 -15.44 -11.70 -13.88
C ILE A 103 -15.94 -12.44 -12.64
N THR A 104 -16.32 -11.69 -11.60
CA THR A 104 -16.75 -12.30 -10.35
C THR A 104 -17.62 -11.37 -9.51
N SER A 105 -18.30 -11.96 -8.53
CA SER A 105 -18.82 -11.26 -7.37
C SER A 105 -18.49 -12.06 -6.12
N PHE A 106 -18.05 -11.38 -5.08
CA PHE A 106 -17.71 -11.96 -3.78
C PHE A 106 -18.08 -10.99 -2.66
N TYR A 107 -18.05 -11.48 -1.43
CA TYR A 107 -18.36 -10.72 -0.23
C TYR A 107 -17.13 -10.55 0.64
N ILE A 108 -16.99 -9.35 1.20
CA ILE A 108 -16.10 -9.05 2.31
C ILE A 108 -16.98 -8.60 3.48
N GLY A 109 -17.15 -9.46 4.48
CA GLY A 109 -18.21 -9.27 5.47
C GLY A 109 -19.57 -9.12 4.79
N LYS A 110 -20.26 -8.00 5.05
CA LYS A 110 -21.54 -7.63 4.42
C LYS A 110 -21.39 -6.87 3.10
N THR A 111 -20.19 -6.42 2.76
CA THR A 111 -19.93 -5.67 1.53
C THR A 111 -19.89 -6.62 0.35
N LYS A 112 -20.67 -6.33 -0.69
CA LYS A 112 -20.61 -7.05 -1.95
C LYS A 112 -19.66 -6.35 -2.90
N ILE A 113 -18.69 -7.09 -3.42
CA ILE A 113 -17.78 -6.66 -4.48
C ILE A 113 -18.21 -7.32 -5.77
N THR A 114 -18.30 -6.53 -6.84
CA THR A 114 -18.57 -7.03 -8.20
C THR A 114 -17.61 -6.37 -9.19
N SER A 115 -17.02 -7.17 -10.07
CA SER A 115 -16.19 -6.65 -11.16
C SER A 115 -16.21 -7.59 -12.36
N ARG A 116 -16.02 -7.02 -13.55
CA ARG A 116 -15.84 -7.76 -14.80
C ARG A 116 -14.39 -7.75 -15.30
N LYS A 117 -13.48 -7.11 -14.55
CA LYS A 117 -12.14 -6.74 -15.01
C LYS A 117 -11.07 -6.91 -13.93
N ILE A 118 -11.27 -7.79 -12.95
CA ILE A 118 -10.24 -8.06 -11.94
C ILE A 118 -9.01 -8.61 -12.68
N LYS A 119 -7.85 -7.99 -12.50
CA LYS A 119 -6.62 -8.41 -13.18
C LYS A 119 -6.17 -9.78 -12.64
N ILE A 120 -5.64 -10.62 -13.51
CA ILE A 120 -5.03 -11.90 -13.13
C ILE A 120 -3.52 -11.75 -13.27
N SER A 121 -2.79 -11.86 -12.17
CA SER A 121 -1.32 -11.79 -12.15
C SER A 121 -0.69 -13.18 -12.13
N ASN A 122 0.51 -13.30 -12.69
CA ASN A 122 1.32 -14.52 -12.63
C ASN A 122 2.04 -14.65 -11.28
N ALA A 123 1.27 -14.58 -10.20
CA ALA A 123 1.74 -14.65 -8.82
C ALA A 123 1.06 -15.79 -8.06
N GLY A 124 1.35 -15.88 -6.76
CA GLY A 124 0.75 -16.87 -5.87
C GLY A 124 1.22 -18.31 -6.08
N LYS A 125 0.53 -19.22 -5.40
CA LYS A 125 0.75 -20.67 -5.41
C LYS A 125 -0.58 -21.38 -5.65
N ASN A 126 -0.52 -22.64 -6.04
CA ASN A 126 -1.71 -23.48 -6.12
C ASN A 126 -2.33 -23.61 -4.72
N LEU A 127 -3.66 -23.67 -4.67
CA LEU A 127 -4.36 -23.92 -3.41
C LEU A 127 -4.17 -25.39 -3.01
N GLU A 128 -3.38 -25.62 -1.96
CA GLU A 128 -3.20 -26.95 -1.39
C GLU A 128 -4.40 -27.32 -0.52
N LYS A 129 -4.89 -28.57 -0.65
CA LYS A 129 -6.08 -29.06 0.07
C LYS A 129 -5.94 -28.95 1.59
N ASN A 130 -4.73 -29.13 2.10
CA ASN A 130 -4.42 -29.14 3.53
C ASN A 130 -4.00 -27.76 4.08
N ASN A 131 -3.89 -26.74 3.22
CA ASN A 131 -3.53 -25.40 3.70
C ASN A 131 -4.78 -24.69 4.25
N PRO A 132 -4.81 -24.32 5.54
CA PRO A 132 -5.96 -23.64 6.14
C PRO A 132 -6.10 -22.18 5.67
N VAL A 133 -5.10 -21.62 4.99
CA VAL A 133 -5.10 -20.23 4.49
C VAL A 133 -5.04 -20.23 2.97
N LYS A 134 -6.21 -20.06 2.34
CA LYS A 134 -6.35 -20.07 0.89
C LYS A 134 -6.25 -18.64 0.34
N ILE A 135 -5.01 -18.17 0.15
CA ILE A 135 -4.73 -16.85 -0.42
C ILE A 135 -4.90 -16.93 -1.93
N ILE A 136 -5.77 -16.08 -2.49
CA ILE A 136 -6.11 -16.14 -3.92
C ILE A 136 -5.76 -14.86 -4.68
N GLY A 137 -5.26 -13.84 -3.99
CA GLY A 137 -4.98 -12.55 -4.60
C GLY A 137 -4.62 -11.45 -3.61
N THR A 138 -4.62 -10.24 -4.15
CA THR A 138 -4.36 -8.98 -3.44
C THR A 138 -5.61 -8.10 -3.52
N LEU A 139 -6.04 -7.53 -2.40
CA LEU A 139 -7.04 -6.47 -2.33
C LEU A 139 -6.28 -5.13 -2.32
N GLY A 140 -6.30 -4.43 -3.45
CA GLY A 140 -5.51 -3.21 -3.64
C GLY A 140 -6.21 -1.96 -3.11
N ALA A 141 -5.54 -0.82 -3.24
CA ALA A 141 -6.05 0.48 -2.84
C ALA A 141 -7.28 0.96 -3.64
N ASP A 142 -7.64 0.31 -4.76
CA ASP A 142 -8.89 0.58 -5.48
C ASP A 142 -10.14 0.28 -4.64
N ILE A 143 -10.05 -0.56 -3.61
CA ILE A 143 -11.13 -0.74 -2.63
C ILE A 143 -11.42 0.53 -1.82
N LEU A 144 -10.43 1.43 -1.68
CA LEU A 144 -10.52 2.64 -0.87
C LEU A 144 -11.03 3.86 -1.65
N GLU A 145 -10.89 3.86 -2.98
CA GLU A 145 -11.25 5.00 -3.84
C GLU A 145 -12.70 5.45 -3.60
N ASP A 146 -12.87 6.74 -3.27
CA ASP A 146 -14.15 7.39 -2.90
C ASP A 146 -14.89 6.75 -1.71
N ARG A 147 -14.16 6.12 -0.79
CA ARG A 147 -14.74 5.39 0.36
C ARG A 147 -14.03 5.69 1.67
N LYS A 148 -14.69 5.24 2.74
CA LYS A 148 -14.24 5.33 4.13
C LYS A 148 -13.91 3.94 4.66
N THR A 149 -12.78 3.81 5.34
CA THR A 149 -12.28 2.55 5.89
C THR A 149 -11.74 2.78 7.29
N LEU A 150 -12.03 1.86 8.20
CA LEU A 150 -11.43 1.80 9.54
C LEU A 150 -10.59 0.53 9.64
N ILE A 151 -9.31 0.68 9.93
CA ILE A 151 -8.40 -0.41 10.28
C ILE A 151 -8.15 -0.33 11.78
N ASN A 152 -8.76 -1.23 12.53
CA ASN A 152 -8.62 -1.29 13.97
C ASN A 152 -7.59 -2.39 14.31
N PHE A 153 -6.32 -2.01 14.45
CA PHE A 153 -5.28 -2.97 14.77
C PHE A 153 -5.35 -3.45 16.22
N LYS A 154 -5.80 -2.60 17.16
CA LYS A 154 -6.04 -2.95 18.57
C LYS A 154 -6.99 -4.15 18.69
N ASP A 155 -8.12 -4.08 17.98
CA ASP A 155 -9.17 -5.12 18.01
C ASP A 155 -9.09 -6.09 16.82
N ASN A 156 -7.97 -6.05 16.08
CA ASN A 156 -7.65 -6.94 14.97
C ASN A 156 -8.78 -7.09 13.92
N ASN A 157 -9.39 -5.98 13.50
CA ASN A 157 -10.45 -5.97 12.51
C ASN A 157 -10.40 -4.77 11.55
N VAL A 158 -11.10 -4.90 10.42
CA VAL A 158 -11.29 -3.84 9.42
C VAL A 158 -12.77 -3.66 9.12
N VAL A 159 -13.19 -2.41 8.89
CA VAL A 159 -14.49 -2.08 8.31
C VAL A 159 -14.25 -1.31 7.02
N PHE A 160 -14.76 -1.85 5.90
CA PHE A 160 -14.74 -1.20 4.59
C PHE A 160 -16.07 -0.51 4.30
N ASN A 161 -15.98 0.55 3.48
CA ASN A 161 -17.12 1.27 2.93
C ASN A 161 -18.07 1.79 4.02
N LEU A 162 -17.49 2.37 5.07
CA LEU A 162 -18.22 2.98 6.17
C LEU A 162 -19.18 4.05 5.63
N SER A 163 -20.40 4.05 6.15
CA SER A 163 -21.40 5.06 5.83
C SER A 163 -21.03 6.44 6.42
N LYS A 164 -20.50 6.46 7.65
CA LYS A 164 -20.13 7.66 8.39
C LYS A 164 -18.75 7.56 9.02
N GLU A 165 -18.20 8.72 9.34
CA GLU A 165 -16.99 8.84 10.17
C GLU A 165 -17.29 8.35 11.60
N PRO A 166 -16.42 7.53 12.23
CA PRO A 166 -16.58 7.14 13.63
C PRO A 166 -16.37 8.32 14.58
N ASP A 167 -17.18 8.39 15.65
CA ASP A 167 -17.23 9.54 16.55
C ASP A 167 -15.88 9.82 17.25
N GLU A 168 -15.07 8.78 17.48
CA GLU A 168 -13.73 8.87 18.08
C GLU A 168 -12.70 9.65 17.23
N PHE A 169 -12.95 9.82 15.93
CA PHE A 169 -12.08 10.59 15.03
C PHE A 169 -12.55 12.02 14.78
N GLN A 170 -13.71 12.41 15.33
CA GLN A 170 -14.23 13.76 15.16
C GLN A 170 -13.21 14.78 15.67
N ASN A 171 -12.82 15.72 14.81
CA ASN A 171 -11.83 16.77 15.05
C ASN A 171 -10.37 16.31 15.25
N THR A 172 -10.04 15.04 15.02
CA THR A 172 -8.65 14.54 15.07
C THR A 172 -8.09 14.18 13.68
N LEU A 173 -8.83 14.52 12.64
CA LEU A 173 -8.44 14.23 11.26
C LEU A 173 -7.32 15.14 10.75
N ILE A 174 -6.39 14.51 10.05
CA ILE A 174 -5.31 15.16 9.31
C ILE A 174 -5.51 15.01 7.82
N ASP A 175 -4.90 15.92 7.06
CA ASP A 175 -4.84 15.81 5.61
C ASP A 175 -3.84 14.74 5.18
N PHE A 176 -4.20 13.98 4.14
CA PHE A 176 -3.27 13.15 3.39
C PHE A 176 -3.51 13.38 1.89
N LYS A 177 -2.75 12.71 1.02
CA LYS A 177 -3.03 12.69 -0.43
C LYS A 177 -3.33 11.28 -0.90
N PHE A 178 -4.39 11.11 -1.67
CA PHE A 178 -4.75 9.85 -2.34
C PHE A 178 -4.52 9.94 -3.86
N THR A 179 -3.28 10.22 -4.27
CA THR A 179 -2.96 10.37 -5.70
C THR A 179 -2.55 9.04 -6.31
N LYS A 180 -3.13 8.67 -7.46
CA LYS A 180 -2.83 7.42 -8.18
C LYS A 180 -2.94 6.17 -7.29
N ARG A 181 -3.92 6.21 -6.36
CA ARG A 181 -4.18 5.17 -5.35
C ARG A 181 -3.00 4.89 -4.42
N LYS A 182 -2.25 5.95 -4.07
CA LYS A 182 -1.20 5.91 -3.06
C LYS A 182 -1.59 6.85 -1.93
N ILE A 183 -1.51 6.36 -0.71
CA ILE A 183 -1.79 7.13 0.51
C ILE A 183 -0.48 7.79 0.94
N VAL A 184 -0.36 9.10 0.75
CA VAL A 184 0.80 9.88 1.20
C VAL A 184 0.40 10.71 2.42
N ILE A 185 0.98 10.37 3.56
CA ILE A 185 0.73 11.00 4.85
C ILE A 185 1.90 11.94 5.17
N HIS A 186 1.60 13.14 5.65
CA HIS A 186 2.61 14.06 6.16
C HIS A 186 2.82 13.84 7.65
N GLY A 187 4.09 13.86 8.09
CA GLY A 187 4.43 13.72 9.50
C GLY A 187 5.76 14.37 9.82
N ASN A 188 5.92 14.86 11.05
CA ASN A 188 7.18 15.42 11.50
C ASN A 188 8.10 14.33 12.05
N LEU A 189 9.30 14.22 11.49
CA LEU A 189 10.35 13.32 11.97
C LEU A 189 11.63 14.12 12.17
N LYS A 190 12.16 14.12 13.40
CA LYS A 190 13.33 14.92 13.81
C LYS A 190 13.20 16.42 13.47
N GLY A 191 12.01 16.98 13.66
CA GLY A 191 11.75 18.41 13.41
C GLY A 191 11.51 18.76 11.94
N LYS A 192 11.59 17.80 11.01
CA LYS A 192 11.33 18.02 9.57
C LYS A 192 9.94 17.54 9.19
N ASP A 193 9.24 18.32 8.36
CA ASP A 193 8.00 17.86 7.70
C ASP A 193 8.39 16.87 6.59
N GLU A 194 8.00 15.62 6.76
CA GLU A 194 8.39 14.48 5.94
C GLU A 194 7.14 13.84 5.31
N LYS A 195 7.32 13.21 4.14
CA LYS A 195 6.23 12.53 3.42
C LYS A 195 6.42 11.03 3.49
N PHE A 196 5.38 10.34 3.90
CA PHE A 196 5.38 8.90 4.06
C PHE A 196 4.33 8.24 3.17
N LEU A 197 4.73 7.22 2.42
CA LEU A 197 3.79 6.33 1.75
C LEU A 197 3.27 5.31 2.76
N TYR A 198 1.96 5.23 2.97
CA TYR A 198 1.39 4.13 3.76
C TYR A 198 1.13 2.90 2.87
N ASP A 199 1.77 1.79 3.24
CA ASP A 199 1.75 0.53 2.50
C ASP A 199 1.45 -0.64 3.46
N SER A 200 0.20 -1.08 3.49
CA SER A 200 -0.22 -2.22 4.30
C SER A 200 0.35 -3.56 3.78
N GLY A 201 0.86 -3.62 2.55
CA GLY A 201 1.55 -4.80 2.01
C GLY A 201 2.94 -5.01 2.63
N THR A 202 3.57 -3.93 3.13
CA THR A 202 4.86 -3.98 3.84
C THR A 202 4.63 -4.08 5.36
N SER A 203 3.81 -5.05 5.80
CA SER A 203 3.29 -5.09 7.17
C SER A 203 4.35 -5.25 8.28
N ALA A 204 5.45 -5.95 8.00
CA ALA A 204 6.46 -6.35 8.99
C ALA A 204 7.32 -5.18 9.52
N TYR A 205 7.33 -4.04 8.84
CA TYR A 205 8.20 -2.92 9.15
C TYR A 205 7.41 -1.71 9.66
N GLU A 206 8.03 -0.93 10.54
CA GLU A 206 7.46 0.35 10.99
C GLU A 206 7.74 1.43 9.95
N LEU A 207 9.02 1.65 9.63
CA LEU A 207 9.48 2.58 8.60
C LEU A 207 10.55 1.94 7.72
N LEU A 208 10.23 1.76 6.44
CA LEU A 208 11.19 1.42 5.40
C LEU A 208 11.69 2.71 4.74
N THR A 209 12.99 2.96 4.77
CA THR A 209 13.60 4.20 4.27
C THR A 209 14.90 3.95 3.51
N ASN A 210 15.47 5.01 2.94
CA ASN A 210 16.75 4.97 2.26
C ASN A 210 17.91 4.80 3.26
N LYS A 211 19.07 4.38 2.76
CA LYS A 211 20.25 4.07 3.59
C LYS A 211 20.79 5.29 4.36
N GLU A 212 20.64 6.49 3.81
CA GLU A 212 21.07 7.74 4.45
C GLU A 212 20.20 8.05 5.69
N ASN A 213 18.87 8.03 5.51
CA ASN A 213 17.89 8.23 6.59
C ASN A 213 18.01 7.12 7.63
N TRP A 214 18.12 5.86 7.21
CA TRP A 214 18.31 4.73 8.12
C TRP A 214 19.55 4.91 9.01
N LYS A 215 20.69 5.30 8.43
CA LYS A 215 21.91 5.61 9.20
C LYS A 215 21.68 6.75 10.21
N SER A 216 20.92 7.77 9.83
CA SER A 216 20.64 8.94 10.68
C SER A 216 19.64 8.69 11.82
N LEU A 217 18.80 7.66 11.67
CA LEU A 217 17.75 7.27 12.62
C LEU A 217 18.20 6.14 13.55
N ARG A 218 19.17 5.34 13.13
CA ARG A 218 19.73 4.23 13.90
C ARG A 218 20.33 4.71 15.24
N LEU A 219 20.06 3.95 16.31
CA LEU A 219 20.76 4.15 17.59
C LEU A 219 22.25 3.76 17.48
N PRO A 220 23.16 4.51 18.13
CA PRO A 220 24.55 4.09 18.24
C PRO A 220 24.65 2.64 18.78
N GLN A 221 25.53 1.83 18.19
CA GLN A 221 25.82 0.45 18.61
C GLN A 221 24.65 -0.55 18.56
N SER A 222 23.48 -0.19 18.05
CA SER A 222 22.37 -1.13 17.89
C SER A 222 22.73 -2.30 16.98
N LYS A 223 22.32 -3.52 17.32
CA LYS A 223 22.47 -4.68 16.43
C LYS A 223 21.65 -4.43 15.15
N VAL A 224 22.20 -4.83 14.01
CA VAL A 224 21.50 -4.83 12.72
C VAL A 224 21.01 -6.25 12.47
N ILE A 225 19.70 -6.40 12.30
CA ILE A 225 19.06 -7.64 11.88
C ILE A 225 19.06 -7.64 10.36
N ILE A 226 19.59 -8.71 9.76
CA ILE A 226 19.70 -8.85 8.31
C ILE A 226 18.85 -10.03 7.89
N GLU A 227 17.89 -9.79 6.99
CA GLU A 227 17.03 -10.84 6.46
C GLU A 227 17.10 -10.82 4.93
N LYS A 228 16.95 -11.99 4.31
CA LYS A 228 16.93 -12.13 2.86
C LYS A 228 15.57 -12.64 2.43
N ALA A 229 14.85 -11.82 1.66
CA ALA A 229 13.61 -12.19 1.03
C ALA A 229 13.84 -12.47 -0.46
N GLN A 230 13.37 -13.62 -0.95
CA GLN A 230 13.51 -14.00 -2.34
C GLN A 230 12.39 -13.38 -3.18
N SER A 231 12.67 -12.28 -3.88
CA SER A 231 11.74 -11.61 -4.80
C SER A 231 12.23 -11.78 -6.25
N ARG A 232 11.93 -12.90 -6.91
CA ARG A 232 12.47 -13.20 -8.25
C ARG A 232 12.24 -12.02 -9.23
N PRO A 233 13.29 -11.52 -9.93
CA PRO A 233 14.63 -12.08 -10.07
C PRO A 233 15.68 -11.66 -9.01
N ASN A 234 15.39 -10.73 -8.10
CA ASN A 234 16.39 -10.17 -7.17
C ASN A 234 16.20 -10.68 -5.73
N ILE A 235 17.31 -10.93 -5.02
CA ILE A 235 17.26 -11.13 -3.57
C ILE A 235 17.18 -9.74 -2.94
N LEU A 236 16.08 -9.48 -2.24
CA LEU A 236 15.97 -8.28 -1.42
C LEU A 236 16.59 -8.59 -0.06
N THR A 237 17.58 -7.79 0.34
CA THR A 237 18.22 -7.92 1.66
C THR A 237 17.77 -6.75 2.52
N THR A 238 17.09 -7.04 3.62
CA THR A 238 16.62 -6.03 4.55
C THR A 238 17.60 -5.88 5.71
N TYR A 239 17.67 -4.68 6.24
CA TYR A 239 18.56 -4.31 7.33
C TYR A 239 17.75 -3.49 8.33
N THR A 240 17.32 -4.13 9.40
CA THR A 240 16.48 -3.53 10.43
C THR A 240 17.33 -3.21 11.65
N THR A 241 17.08 -2.05 12.26
CA THR A 241 17.78 -1.64 13.49
C THR A 241 16.87 -0.85 14.41
N LYS A 242 17.24 -0.79 15.69
CA LYS A 242 16.48 -0.07 16.72
C LYS A 242 16.65 1.45 16.59
N THR A 243 15.57 2.14 16.93
CA THR A 243 15.50 3.60 17.00
C THR A 243 14.61 4.04 18.18
N HIS A 244 14.77 5.29 18.62
CA HIS A 244 13.94 5.94 19.65
C HIS A 244 13.33 7.24 19.13
N ASN A 245 13.23 7.37 17.81
CA ASN A 245 12.59 8.54 17.20
C ASN A 245 11.07 8.44 17.34
N THR A 246 10.40 9.54 17.02
CA THR A 246 8.95 9.65 17.01
C THR A 246 8.55 10.29 15.69
N ILE A 247 7.46 9.82 15.10
CA ILE A 247 6.82 10.50 13.99
C ILE A 247 5.57 11.18 14.55
N ARG A 248 5.51 12.50 14.44
CA ARG A 248 4.35 13.28 14.86
C ARG A 248 3.42 13.52 13.68
N PHE A 249 2.19 13.04 13.79
CA PHE A 249 1.10 13.28 12.85
C PHE A 249 0.14 14.28 13.47
N SER A 250 0.29 15.56 13.13
CA SER A 250 -0.45 16.66 13.76
C SER A 250 -0.33 16.64 15.29
N ASN A 251 -1.36 16.19 16.01
CA ASN A 251 -1.44 16.12 17.47
C ASN A 251 -1.16 14.72 18.05
N LYS A 252 -0.75 13.75 17.21
CA LYS A 252 -0.45 12.37 17.64
C LYS A 252 1.02 12.03 17.44
N ASP A 253 1.66 11.57 18.52
CA ASP A 253 3.04 11.12 18.52
C ASP A 253 3.08 9.58 18.45
N LEU A 254 3.60 9.05 17.34
CA LEU A 254 3.79 7.62 17.14
C LEU A 254 5.26 7.25 17.39
N PRO A 255 5.57 6.42 18.40
CA PRO A 255 6.94 6.00 18.65
C PRO A 255 7.43 5.10 17.52
N LEU A 256 8.63 5.38 17.05
CA LEU A 256 9.36 4.53 16.11
C LEU A 256 10.38 3.72 16.92
N SER A 257 10.20 2.41 16.97
CA SER A 257 11.08 1.47 17.66
C SER A 257 12.10 0.83 16.71
N GLU A 258 11.76 0.72 15.42
CA GLU A 258 12.59 0.10 14.39
C GLU A 258 12.58 0.88 13.08
N VAL A 259 13.71 0.86 12.38
CA VAL A 259 13.86 1.42 11.04
C VAL A 259 14.59 0.43 10.15
N THR A 260 14.11 0.32 8.91
CA THR A 260 14.59 -0.68 7.94
C THR A 260 15.05 -0.01 6.65
N TYR A 261 16.14 -0.50 6.07
CA TYR A 261 16.46 -0.23 4.67
C TYR A 261 16.60 -1.54 3.91
N VAL A 262 16.46 -1.49 2.58
CA VAL A 262 16.51 -2.67 1.71
C VAL A 262 17.51 -2.45 0.59
N GLU A 263 18.35 -3.46 0.35
CA GLU A 263 19.22 -3.57 -0.82
C GLU A 263 18.64 -4.58 -1.82
N GLY A 264 18.97 -4.42 -3.11
CA GLY A 264 18.47 -5.27 -4.20
C GLY A 264 17.42 -4.59 -5.10
N PHE A 265 17.02 -3.36 -4.78
CA PHE A 265 16.32 -2.48 -5.72
C PHE A 265 17.28 -2.01 -6.83
N SER A 266 16.74 -1.80 -8.03
CA SER A 266 17.50 -1.15 -9.10
C SER A 266 17.82 0.31 -8.73
N GLN A 267 18.96 0.82 -9.21
CA GLN A 267 19.39 2.20 -8.92
C GLN A 267 18.33 3.23 -9.34
N SER A 268 17.58 2.98 -10.40
CA SER A 268 16.47 3.82 -10.85
C SER A 268 15.30 3.84 -9.87
N GLN A 269 14.93 2.70 -9.27
CA GLN A 269 13.89 2.63 -8.22
C GLN A 269 14.30 3.43 -6.97
N TYR A 270 15.55 3.32 -6.55
CA TYR A 270 16.09 4.12 -5.44
C TYR A 270 16.02 5.62 -5.73
N MET A 271 16.44 6.03 -6.93
CA MET A 271 16.43 7.44 -7.34
C MET A 271 15.00 7.98 -7.45
N LEU A 272 14.03 7.19 -7.94
CA LEU A 272 12.62 7.59 -7.95
C LEU A 272 12.07 7.83 -6.54
N MET A 273 12.41 6.98 -5.57
CA MET A 273 12.05 7.22 -4.16
C MET A 273 12.69 8.51 -3.65
N LYS A 274 14.00 8.70 -3.87
CA LYS A 274 14.73 9.89 -3.41
C LYS A 274 14.18 11.20 -4.01
N PHE A 275 13.88 11.22 -5.31
CA PHE A 275 13.39 12.42 -6.00
C PHE A 275 11.89 12.66 -5.85
N SER A 276 11.12 11.67 -5.38
CA SER A 276 9.70 11.88 -5.05
C SER A 276 9.49 12.78 -3.82
N GLY A 277 10.55 13.07 -3.06
CA GLY A 277 10.47 13.77 -1.79
C GLY A 277 9.82 12.92 -0.68
N MET A 278 9.70 11.61 -0.90
CA MET A 278 9.26 10.66 0.13
C MET A 278 10.43 10.25 1.01
N SER A 279 10.19 10.31 2.31
CA SER A 279 11.16 10.03 3.35
C SER A 279 11.19 8.55 3.69
N GLY A 280 10.10 7.84 3.41
CA GLY A 280 10.01 6.40 3.51
C GLY A 280 8.59 5.88 3.30
N MET A 281 8.41 4.61 3.62
CA MET A 281 7.16 3.89 3.57
C MET A 281 6.83 3.37 4.97
N LEU A 282 5.63 3.66 5.45
CA LEU A 282 5.10 3.17 6.71
C LEU A 282 4.38 1.86 6.47
N GLY A 283 4.76 0.83 7.21
CA GLY A 283 4.05 -0.44 7.25
C GLY A 283 2.99 -0.46 8.35
N ASN A 284 2.38 -1.63 8.57
CA ASN A 284 1.37 -1.80 9.62
C ASN A 284 1.96 -1.77 11.04
N LYS A 285 3.25 -2.11 11.20
CA LYS A 285 3.87 -2.30 12.52
C LYS A 285 3.78 -1.07 13.41
N ILE A 286 3.96 0.14 12.85
CA ILE A 286 3.88 1.40 13.61
C ILE A 286 2.46 1.67 14.16
N PHE A 287 1.44 1.07 13.55
CA PHE A 287 0.04 1.28 13.90
C PHE A 287 -0.58 0.12 14.68
N LEU A 288 0.17 -0.93 15.05
CA LEU A 288 -0.41 -2.15 15.64
C LEU A 288 -1.21 -1.94 16.93
N ASN A 289 -0.88 -0.89 17.69
CA ASN A 289 -1.60 -0.50 18.90
C ASN A 289 -2.52 0.70 18.67
N HIS A 290 -2.97 0.92 17.44
CA HIS A 290 -3.78 2.06 17.02
C HIS A 290 -4.97 1.65 16.16
N LYS A 291 -5.91 2.57 16.02
CA LYS A 291 -6.93 2.54 14.97
C LYS A 291 -6.58 3.58 13.91
N ILE A 292 -6.73 3.23 12.64
CA ILE A 292 -6.58 4.15 11.53
C ILE A 292 -7.92 4.28 10.82
N TYR A 293 -8.45 5.50 10.79
CA TYR A 293 -9.57 5.86 9.92
C TYR A 293 -9.05 6.55 8.67
N ILE A 294 -9.52 6.12 7.50
CA ILE A 294 -9.10 6.62 6.19
C ILE A 294 -10.35 6.97 5.39
N ASP A 295 -10.55 8.25 5.10
CA ASP A 295 -11.58 8.77 4.21
C ASP A 295 -10.92 9.26 2.91
N CYS A 296 -10.86 8.39 1.89
CA CYS A 296 -10.30 8.77 0.59
C CYS A 296 -11.22 9.69 -0.20
N SER A 297 -12.51 9.81 0.14
CA SER A 297 -13.43 10.74 -0.52
C SER A 297 -13.16 12.20 -0.14
N LYS A 298 -12.57 12.42 1.04
CA LYS A 298 -12.19 13.74 1.57
C LYS A 298 -10.69 13.92 1.77
N GLU A 299 -9.90 12.90 1.48
CA GLU A 299 -8.46 12.81 1.78
C GLU A 299 -8.14 13.13 3.26
N LYS A 300 -8.95 12.59 4.17
CA LYS A 300 -8.79 12.73 5.63
C LYS A 300 -8.39 11.43 6.30
N LEU A 301 -7.47 11.50 7.25
CA LEU A 301 -6.97 10.35 8.01
C LEU A 301 -7.00 10.64 9.51
N GLY A 302 -7.40 9.68 10.33
CA GLY A 302 -7.38 9.76 11.79
C GLY A 302 -6.59 8.61 12.40
N ILE A 303 -5.90 8.88 13.52
CA ILE A 303 -5.12 7.89 14.27
C ILE A 303 -5.52 7.98 15.76
N GLU A 304 -5.97 6.86 16.33
CA GLU A 304 -6.40 6.73 17.73
C GLU A 304 -5.61 5.66 18.48
#